data_AF-A0A958FEE3-F1
#
_entry.id   AF-A0A958FEE3-F1
#
_cell.length_a   1.000
_cell.length_b   1.000
_cell.length_c   1.000
_cell.angle_alpha   90.00
_cell.angle_beta   90.00
_cell.angle_gamma   90.00
#
_symmetry.space_group_name_H-M   'P 1'
#
loop_
_entity.id
_entity.type
_entity.pdbx_description
1 polymer ?
#
loop_
_entity_poly.entity_id
_entity_poly.type
_entity_poly.pdbx_seq_one_letter_code
_entity_poly.pdbx_strand_id
1 'polypeptide(L)'
;AVVAKHPAVAECAVVGIDDPLRGQVPIGFVVLADGVRIDPAELERALVAAIREQIGAIAVFKQAVVVGRLPKTRSGKILRRTLRRLAVEAEVPVPATIDDPVILVEISAALRARGVGRFGAA
;
A
#
# COMPACT_ATOMS: atom_id res chain seq x y z
N ALA A 1 -9.87 -8.56 -3.99
CA ALA A 1 -10.98 -8.38 -3.01
C ALA A 1 -10.77 -9.19 -1.72
N VAL A 2 -9.53 -9.30 -1.21
CA VAL A 2 -9.23 -9.97 0.07
C VAL A 2 -8.89 -8.92 1.14
N VAL A 3 -7.94 -8.02 0.84
CA VAL A 3 -7.55 -6.92 1.74
C VAL A 3 -8.75 -6.06 2.16
N ALA A 4 -9.58 -5.65 1.19
CA ALA A 4 -10.77 -4.83 1.43
C ALA A 4 -11.87 -5.53 2.25
N LYS A 5 -11.80 -6.86 2.46
CA LYS A 5 -12.79 -7.59 3.26
C LYS A 5 -12.41 -7.67 4.74
N HIS A 6 -11.18 -7.30 5.08
CA HIS A 6 -10.75 -7.33 6.47
C HIS A 6 -11.48 -6.22 7.25
N PRO A 7 -12.12 -6.50 8.40
CA PRO A 7 -12.99 -5.53 9.08
C PRO A 7 -12.27 -4.28 9.58
N ALA A 8 -10.95 -4.37 9.79
CA ALA A 8 -10.12 -3.21 10.13
C ALA A 8 -9.85 -2.24 8.97
N VAL A 9 -10.23 -2.57 7.73
CA VAL A 9 -9.84 -1.83 6.52
C VAL A 9 -11.01 -1.01 5.98
N ALA A 10 -10.86 0.32 5.93
CA ALA A 10 -11.79 1.21 5.23
C ALA A 10 -11.53 1.24 3.73
N GLU A 11 -10.27 1.46 3.35
CA GLU A 11 -9.85 1.56 1.96
C GLU A 11 -8.51 0.86 1.77
N CYS A 12 -8.30 0.34 0.56
CA CYS A 12 -7.01 -0.23 0.22
C CYS A 12 -6.66 -0.09 -1.25
N ALA A 13 -5.35 -0.14 -1.52
CA ALA A 13 -4.82 -0.28 -2.86
C ALA A 13 -3.66 -1.27 -2.85
N VAL A 14 -3.67 -2.20 -3.81
CA VAL A 14 -2.55 -3.13 -4.01
C VAL A 14 -1.85 -2.75 -5.31
N VAL A 15 -0.53 -2.66 -5.28
CA VAL A 15 0.31 -2.37 -6.44
C VAL A 15 1.51 -3.32 -6.48
N GLY A 16 2.00 -3.63 -7.68
CA GLY A 16 3.24 -4.38 -7.87
C GLY A 16 4.45 -3.45 -7.75
N ILE A 17 5.44 -3.87 -6.96
CA ILE A 17 6.76 -3.25 -6.86
C ILE A 17 7.83 -4.25 -7.31
N ASP A 18 9.00 -3.74 -7.67
CA ASP A 18 10.09 -4.57 -8.20
C ASP A 18 10.69 -5.44 -7.07
N ASP A 19 10.93 -6.72 -7.38
CA ASP A 19 11.56 -7.71 -6.49
C ASP A 19 12.69 -8.43 -7.28
N PRO A 20 13.94 -8.45 -6.78
CA PRO A 20 15.08 -8.98 -7.53
C PRO A 20 14.95 -10.44 -7.98
N LEU A 21 14.19 -11.24 -7.24
CA LEU A 21 14.04 -12.69 -7.50
C LEU A 21 12.77 -13.01 -8.27
N ARG A 22 11.71 -12.21 -8.09
CA ARG A 22 10.37 -12.52 -8.59
C ARG A 22 9.88 -11.56 -9.67
N GLY A 23 10.72 -10.58 -10.04
CA GLY A 23 10.36 -9.52 -10.97
C GLY A 23 9.47 -8.49 -10.30
N GLN A 24 8.23 -8.85 -9.97
CA GLN A 24 7.31 -8.00 -9.23
C GLN A 24 6.57 -8.76 -8.12
N VAL A 25 6.38 -8.09 -6.98
CA VAL A 25 5.57 -8.58 -5.86
C VAL A 25 4.51 -7.55 -5.47
N PRO A 26 3.31 -7.98 -5.06
CA PRO A 26 2.28 -7.05 -4.62
C PRO A 26 2.54 -6.56 -3.19
N ILE A 27 2.34 -5.26 -2.98
CA ILE A 27 2.25 -4.63 -1.66
C ILE A 27 0.90 -3.96 -1.48
N GLY A 28 0.41 -3.94 -0.25
CA GLY A 28 -0.84 -3.27 0.11
C GLY A 28 -0.61 -1.91 0.76
N PHE A 29 -1.43 -0.93 0.40
CA PHE A 29 -1.64 0.31 1.14
C PHE A 29 -3.02 0.25 1.76
N VAL A 30 -3.11 0.50 3.05
CA VAL A 30 -4.32 0.24 3.84
C VAL A 30 -4.67 1.46 4.69
N VAL A 31 -5.91 1.89 4.62
CA VAL A 31 -6.50 2.88 5.52
C VAL A 31 -7.37 2.14 6.53
N LEU A 32 -7.17 2.42 7.82
CA LEU A 32 -7.97 1.80 8.88
C LEU A 32 -9.41 2.33 8.88
N ALA A 33 -10.35 1.48 9.27
CA ALA A 33 -11.70 1.90 9.58
C ALA A 33 -11.75 2.78 10.85
N ASP A 34 -12.71 3.69 10.89
CA ASP A 34 -12.86 4.64 11.99
C ASP A 34 -13.04 3.91 13.33
N GLY A 35 -12.33 4.40 14.36
CA GLY A 35 -12.36 3.83 15.70
C GLY A 35 -11.58 2.53 15.88
N VAL A 36 -11.03 1.94 14.81
CA VAL A 36 -10.21 0.74 14.91
C VAL A 36 -8.82 1.08 15.46
N ARG A 37 -8.42 0.36 16.50
CA ARG A 37 -7.06 0.40 17.07
C ARG A 37 -6.47 -0.99 16.95
N ILE A 38 -5.67 -1.20 15.92
CA ILE A 38 -4.93 -2.45 15.68
C ILE A 38 -3.46 -2.10 15.47
N ASP A 39 -2.56 -2.94 15.96
CA ASP A 39 -1.14 -2.82 15.64
C ASP A 39 -0.97 -3.02 14.11
N PRO A 40 -0.35 -2.05 13.38
CA PRO A 40 -0.05 -2.21 11.96
C PRO A 40 0.69 -3.51 11.62
N ALA A 41 1.55 -4.01 12.50
CA ALA A 41 2.26 -5.28 12.29
C ALA A 41 1.33 -6.49 12.43
N GLU A 42 0.36 -6.44 13.34
CA GLU A 42 -0.68 -7.47 13.47
C GLU A 42 -1.58 -7.50 12.23
N LEU A 43 -2.04 -6.33 11.78
CA LEU A 43 -2.85 -6.22 10.58
C LEU A 43 -2.10 -6.74 9.34
N GLU A 44 -0.81 -6.40 9.17
CA GLU A 44 -0.01 -6.91 8.07
C GLU A 44 0.03 -8.45 8.07
N ARG A 45 0.30 -9.08 9.22
CA ARG A 45 0.32 -10.54 9.35
C ARG A 45 -1.04 -11.16 8.99
N ALA A 46 -2.13 -10.58 9.48
CA ALA A 46 -3.49 -11.05 9.18
C ALA A 46 -3.80 -10.97 7.67
N LEU A 47 -3.43 -9.86 7.02
CA LEU A 47 -3.65 -9.66 5.58
C LEU A 47 -2.81 -10.61 4.72
N VAL A 48 -1.54 -10.83 5.09
CA VAL A 48 -0.65 -11.79 4.43
C VAL A 48 -1.21 -13.21 4.55
N ALA A 49 -1.66 -13.60 5.74
CA ALA A 49 -2.27 -14.91 5.98
C ALA A 49 -3.55 -15.08 5.14
N ALA A 50 -4.45 -14.08 5.16
CA ALA A 50 -5.70 -14.13 4.41
C ALA A 50 -5.49 -14.24 2.89
N ILE A 51 -4.49 -13.53 2.34
CA ILE A 51 -4.16 -13.67 0.91
C ILE A 51 -3.58 -15.05 0.61
N ARG A 52 -2.69 -15.56 1.47
CA ARG A 52 -2.12 -16.90 1.30
C ARG A 52 -3.19 -17.98 1.33
N GLU A 53 -4.20 -17.83 2.19
CA GLU A 53 -5.33 -18.75 2.31
C GLU A 53 -6.28 -18.66 1.10
N GLN A 54 -6.70 -17.45 0.72
CA GLN A 54 -7.75 -17.28 -0.29
C GLN A 54 -7.25 -17.29 -1.74
N ILE A 55 -5.99 -16.90 -1.98
CA ILE A 55 -5.40 -16.83 -3.33
C ILE A 55 -4.31 -17.89 -3.51
N GLY A 56 -3.61 -18.25 -2.42
CA GLY A 56 -2.53 -19.24 -2.45
C GLY A 56 -1.15 -18.61 -2.38
N ALA A 57 -0.13 -19.47 -2.20
CA ALA A 57 1.27 -19.06 -2.07
C ALA A 57 1.84 -18.34 -3.30
N ILE A 58 1.20 -18.48 -4.47
CA ILE A 58 1.59 -17.82 -5.72
C ILE A 58 1.37 -16.31 -5.70
N ALA A 59 0.52 -15.77 -4.82
CA ALA A 59 0.24 -14.34 -4.75
C ALA A 59 1.41 -13.51 -4.20
N VAL A 60 2.32 -14.12 -3.43
CA VAL A 60 3.53 -13.48 -2.85
C VAL A 60 3.26 -12.11 -2.20
N PHE A 61 2.12 -11.95 -1.55
CA PHE A 61 1.84 -10.73 -0.81
C PHE A 61 2.61 -10.76 0.50
N LYS A 62 3.60 -9.89 0.64
CA LYS A 62 4.52 -9.90 1.80
C LYS A 62 4.28 -8.75 2.77
N GLN A 63 3.84 -7.59 2.29
CA GLN A 63 3.84 -6.36 3.07
C GLN A 63 2.55 -5.57 2.87
N ALA A 64 2.08 -4.96 3.96
CA ALA A 64 0.95 -4.04 3.97
C ALA A 64 1.31 -2.81 4.81
N VAL A 65 1.27 -1.64 4.19
CA VAL A 65 1.60 -0.37 4.83
C VAL A 65 0.30 0.33 5.21
N VAL A 66 0.13 0.57 6.51
CA VAL A 66 -0.96 1.41 7.02
C VAL A 66 -0.63 2.87 6.71
N VAL A 67 -1.55 3.56 6.06
CA VAL A 67 -1.45 4.98 5.69
C VAL A 67 -2.70 5.71 6.16
N GLY A 68 -2.59 7.01 6.41
CA GLY A 68 -3.73 7.81 6.85
C GLY A 68 -4.81 7.97 5.77
N ARG A 69 -4.40 8.01 4.51
CA ARG A 69 -5.28 8.21 3.34
C ARG A 69 -4.58 7.77 2.05
N LEU A 70 -5.37 7.50 1.01
CA LEU A 70 -4.86 7.17 -0.33
C LEU A 70 -4.94 8.39 -1.26
N PRO A 71 -4.01 8.57 -2.21
CA PRO A 71 -4.05 9.68 -3.15
C PRO A 71 -5.17 9.43 -4.14
N LYS A 72 -6.09 10.39 -4.28
CA LYS A 72 -7.25 10.25 -5.16
C LYS A 72 -7.32 11.39 -6.15
N THR A 73 -8.04 11.18 -7.25
CA THR A 73 -8.49 12.29 -8.07
C THR A 73 -9.56 13.08 -7.32
N ARG A 74 -9.86 14.31 -7.77
CA ARG A 74 -11.03 15.08 -7.30
C ARG A 74 -12.39 14.36 -7.44
N SER A 75 -12.43 13.28 -8.23
CA SER A 75 -13.60 12.40 -8.40
C SER A 75 -13.53 11.10 -7.56
N GLY A 76 -12.56 10.99 -6.65
CA GLY A 76 -12.41 9.86 -5.73
C GLY A 76 -11.67 8.64 -6.29
N LYS A 77 -11.13 8.69 -7.52
CA LYS A 77 -10.39 7.55 -8.08
C LYS A 77 -9.01 7.44 -7.48
N ILE A 78 -8.67 6.30 -6.89
CA ILE A 78 -7.34 6.04 -6.33
C ILE A 78 -6.27 6.08 -7.43
N LEU A 79 -5.24 6.89 -7.23
CA LEU A 79 -4.10 7.08 -8.12
C LEU A 79 -3.05 5.97 -7.92
N ARG A 80 -3.42 4.72 -8.27
CA ARG A 80 -2.55 3.53 -8.10
C ARG A 80 -1.21 3.64 -8.85
N ARG A 81 -1.19 4.30 -10.01
CA ARG A 81 0.06 4.57 -10.73
C ARG A 81 1.00 5.39 -9.86
N THR A 82 0.51 6.44 -9.21
CA THR A 82 1.30 7.28 -8.30
C THR A 82 1.80 6.49 -7.09
N LEU A 83 0.95 5.66 -6.48
CA LEU A 83 1.36 4.76 -5.38
C LEU A 83 2.52 3.85 -5.78
N ARG A 84 2.45 3.20 -6.95
CA ARG A 84 3.55 2.37 -7.47
C ARG A 84 4.81 3.20 -7.61
N ARG A 85 4.74 4.38 -8.23
CA ARG A 85 5.90 5.27 -8.43
C ARG A 85 6.53 5.68 -7.11
N LEU A 86 5.74 6.01 -6.08
CA LEU A 86 6.30 6.36 -4.76
C LEU A 86 7.14 5.23 -4.15
N ALA A 87 6.74 3.98 -4.42
CA ALA A 87 7.46 2.82 -3.92
C ALA A 87 8.70 2.45 -4.75
N VAL A 88 8.85 2.92 -6.00
CA VAL A 88 9.97 2.51 -6.88
C VAL A 88 10.88 3.67 -7.34
N GLU A 89 10.36 4.90 -7.43
CA GLU A 89 11.05 6.06 -8.01
C GLU A 89 11.49 7.07 -6.95
N ALA A 90 12.63 7.72 -7.20
CA ALA A 90 13.16 8.76 -6.32
C ALA A 90 12.29 10.01 -6.27
N GLU A 91 11.83 10.44 -7.44
CA GLU A 91 11.03 11.65 -7.66
C GLU A 91 9.72 11.27 -8.34
N VAL A 92 8.61 11.68 -7.75
CA VAL A 92 7.27 11.42 -8.30
C VAL A 92 6.60 12.77 -8.59
N PRO A 93 6.33 13.09 -9.86
CA PRO A 93 5.62 14.31 -10.21
C PRO A 93 4.19 14.24 -9.69
N VAL A 94 3.72 15.37 -9.17
CA VAL A 94 2.37 15.53 -8.63
C VAL A 94 1.36 15.45 -9.79
N PRO A 95 0.40 14.51 -9.79
CA PRO A 95 -0.63 14.46 -10.82
C PRO A 95 -1.55 15.69 -10.74
N ALA A 96 -1.81 16.33 -11.87
CA ALA A 96 -2.65 17.54 -11.93
C ALA A 96 -4.10 17.35 -11.41
N THR A 97 -4.59 16.11 -11.42
CA THR A 97 -5.94 15.75 -11.00
C THR A 97 -6.04 15.33 -9.52
N ILE A 98 -4.93 15.30 -8.79
CA ILE A 98 -4.91 14.92 -7.38
C ILE A 98 -5.76 15.90 -6.55
N ASP A 99 -6.41 15.37 -5.52
CA ASP A 99 -7.16 16.14 -4.54
C ASP A 99 -6.25 16.89 -3.57
N ASP A 100 -5.27 16.20 -2.98
CA ASP A 100 -4.31 16.76 -2.05
C ASP A 100 -2.89 16.21 -2.31
N PRO A 101 -1.92 17.05 -2.73
CA PRO A 101 -0.55 16.62 -3.00
C PRO A 101 0.24 16.22 -1.75
N VAL A 102 -0.16 16.68 -0.56
CA VAL A 102 0.53 16.37 0.71
C VAL A 102 0.50 14.87 1.01
N ILE A 103 -0.54 14.17 0.54
CA ILE A 103 -0.69 12.71 0.66
C ILE A 103 0.54 11.97 0.12
N LEU A 104 1.17 12.47 -0.94
CA LEU A 104 2.34 11.82 -1.54
C LEU A 104 3.55 11.86 -0.59
N VAL A 105 3.68 12.93 0.18
CA VAL A 105 4.74 13.10 1.19
C VAL A 105 4.47 12.19 2.39
N GLU A 106 3.23 12.15 2.88
CA GLU A 106 2.81 11.27 3.98
C GLU A 106 3.09 9.79 3.66
N ILE A 107 2.70 9.35 2.46
CA ILE A 107 2.92 7.96 2.01
C ILE A 107 4.41 7.67 1.81
N SER A 108 5.18 8.61 1.27
CA SER A 108 6.63 8.46 1.15
C SER A 108 7.30 8.28 2.51
N ALA A 109 6.86 9.03 3.52
CA ALA A 109 7.35 8.91 4.89
C ALA A 109 6.99 7.53 5.49
N ALA A 110 5.76 7.06 5.29
CA ALA A 110 5.33 5.73 5.75
C ALA A 110 6.14 4.60 5.09
N LEU A 111 6.37 4.67 3.78
CA LEU A 111 7.19 3.71 3.04
C LEU A 111 8.64 3.68 3.55
N ARG A 112 9.23 4.85 3.81
CA ARG A 112 10.58 4.97 4.37
C ARG A 112 10.67 4.39 5.79
N ALA A 113 9.71 4.74 6.66
CA ALA A 113 9.69 4.24 8.03
C ALA A 113 9.55 2.71 8.10
N ARG A 114 8.88 2.10 7.11
CA ARG A 114 8.68 0.65 7.01
C ARG A 114 9.75 -0.07 6.19
N GLY A 115 10.64 0.64 5.51
CA GLY A 115 11.63 0.04 4.60
C GLY A 115 10.97 -0.74 3.46
N VAL A 116 9.98 -0.15 2.78
CA VAL A 116 9.22 -0.81 1.70
C VAL A 116 9.59 -0.22 0.34
N GLY A 117 9.63 -1.08 -0.69
CA GLY A 117 10.01 -0.67 -2.05
C GLY A 117 11.46 -0.23 -2.11
N ARG A 118 11.73 0.92 -2.75
CA ARG A 118 13.06 1.53 -2.87
C ARG A 118 13.74 1.88 -1.54
N PHE A 119 13.00 1.82 -0.43
CA PHE A 119 13.53 2.06 0.92
C PHE A 119 13.86 0.77 1.68
N GLY A 120 13.53 -0.39 1.12
CA GLY A 120 13.92 -1.68 1.68
C GLY A 120 15.40 -1.97 1.45
N ALA A 121 15.97 -2.84 2.28
CA ALA A 121 17.30 -3.38 2.02
C ALA A 121 17.27 -4.19 0.71
N ALA A 122 18.28 -3.95 -0.15
CA ALA A 122 18.51 -4.72 -1.37
C ALA A 122 18.77 -6.19 -1.06
#